data_AF-G7V5T7-F1
#
_entry.id   AF-G7V5T7-F1
#
_cell.length_a   1.000
_cell.length_b   1.000
_cell.length_c   1.000
_cell.angle_alpha   90.00
_cell.angle_beta   90.00
_cell.angle_gamma   90.00
#
_symmetry.space_group_name_H-M   'P 1'
#
loop_
_entity.id
_entity.type
_entity.pdbx_description
1 polymer ?
#
loop_
_entity_poly.entity_id
_entity_poly.type
_entity_poly.pdbx_seq_one_letter_code
_entity_poly.pdbx_strand_id
1 'polypeptide(L)'
;MNSSLGCPDKLPTAGEMATCLRDPSKKGVLEERISRYYKALRTSVPKPPKADARLIKEYSKIMAGLRMEEEALFRMLEAFASGDPQGVKSAAKKLTNEIWKVQKG
;
A
#
# COMPACT_ATOMS: atom_id res chain seq x y z
N MET A 1 -23.75 9.46 -13.35
CA MET A 1 -22.32 9.27 -13.63
C MET A 1 -21.91 7.93 -13.05
N ASN A 2 -21.47 7.00 -13.89
CA ASN A 2 -21.41 5.58 -13.61
C ASN A 2 -20.39 5.22 -12.52
N SER A 3 -20.91 4.59 -11.47
CA SER A 3 -20.16 3.90 -10.43
C SER A 3 -19.47 2.67 -11.00
N SER A 4 -18.19 2.79 -11.38
CA SER A 4 -17.34 1.61 -11.51
C SER A 4 -16.78 1.27 -10.14
N LEU A 5 -17.54 0.49 -9.36
CA LEU A 5 -17.00 -0.35 -8.28
C LEU A 5 -16.22 -1.51 -8.91
N GLY A 6 -15.24 -1.18 -9.76
CA GLY A 6 -14.35 -2.15 -10.39
C GLY A 6 -13.45 -2.76 -9.33
N CYS A 7 -13.06 -4.03 -9.53
CA CYS A 7 -12.05 -4.71 -8.74
C CYS A 7 -10.92 -3.75 -8.30
N PRO A 8 -10.40 -3.87 -7.06
CA PRO A 8 -9.25 -3.07 -6.66
C PRO A 8 -8.14 -3.28 -7.70
N ASP A 9 -7.72 -2.18 -8.35
CA ASP A 9 -6.62 -2.19 -9.31
C ASP A 9 -5.44 -2.95 -8.71
N LYS A 10 -4.88 -3.93 -9.42
CA LYS A 10 -3.73 -4.68 -8.90
C LYS A 10 -2.60 -3.72 -8.55
N LEU A 11 -1.92 -3.99 -7.43
CA LEU A 11 -0.72 -3.26 -7.05
C LEU A 11 0.30 -3.28 -8.21
N PRO A 12 1.00 -2.18 -8.46
CA PRO A 12 2.13 -2.18 -9.38
C PRO A 12 3.19 -3.21 -9.00
N THR A 13 3.66 -3.91 -10.01
CA THR A 13 4.81 -4.81 -9.89
C THR A 13 6.09 -3.99 -9.73
N ALA A 14 7.13 -4.60 -9.16
CA ALA A 14 8.45 -3.99 -9.09
C ALA A 14 8.98 -3.61 -10.49
N GLY A 15 8.66 -4.39 -11.52
CA GLY A 15 9.02 -4.10 -12.91
C GLY A 15 8.36 -2.82 -13.43
N GLU A 16 7.06 -2.63 -13.16
CA GLU A 16 6.36 -1.39 -13.51
C GLU A 16 6.95 -0.19 -12.78
N MET A 17 7.21 -0.29 -11.47
CA MET A 17 7.85 0.79 -10.71
C MET A 17 9.25 1.12 -11.24
N ALA A 18 10.04 0.11 -11.61
CA ALA A 18 11.37 0.29 -12.19
C ALA A 18 11.34 1.00 -13.55
N THR A 19 10.22 0.99 -14.27
CA THR A 19 10.09 1.78 -15.50
C THR A 19 10.16 3.28 -15.26
N CYS A 20 9.81 3.75 -14.05
CA CYS A 20 9.86 5.17 -13.68
C CYS A 20 11.27 5.76 -13.74
N LEU A 21 12.31 4.93 -13.58
CA LEU A 21 13.70 5.38 -13.74
C LEU A 21 13.97 5.92 -15.15
N ARG A 22 13.36 5.30 -16.17
CA ARG A 22 13.51 5.68 -17.58
C ARG A 22 12.41 6.62 -18.06
N ASP A 23 11.26 6.59 -17.38
CA ASP A 23 10.08 7.37 -17.74
C ASP A 23 9.38 7.89 -16.47
N PRO A 24 9.84 9.02 -15.91
CA PRO A 24 9.30 9.56 -14.66
C PRO A 24 7.83 9.96 -14.73
N SER A 25 7.29 10.18 -15.95
CA SER A 25 5.88 10.55 -16.14
C SER A 25 4.90 9.48 -15.63
N LYS A 26 5.35 8.23 -15.58
CA LYS A 26 4.57 7.09 -15.07
C LYS A 26 4.37 7.11 -13.56
N LYS A 27 5.21 7.84 -12.82
CA LYS A 27 5.19 7.85 -11.35
C LYS A 27 3.82 8.24 -10.80
N GLY A 28 3.24 9.35 -11.28
CA GLY A 28 1.93 9.82 -10.80
C GLY A 28 0.80 8.82 -11.06
N VAL A 29 0.82 8.15 -12.22
CA VAL A 29 -0.18 7.11 -12.54
C VAL A 29 -0.05 5.91 -11.60
N LEU A 30 1.19 5.48 -11.30
CA LEU A 30 1.42 4.38 -10.36
C LEU A 30 1.08 4.78 -8.91
N GLU A 31 1.33 6.02 -8.50
CA GLU A 31 0.94 6.55 -7.20
C GLU A 31 -0.58 6.49 -7.01
N GLU A 32 -1.33 6.98 -8.01
CA GLU A 32 -2.78 6.96 -7.96
C GLU A 32 -3.31 5.52 -7.87
N ARG A 33 -2.70 4.59 -8.61
CA ARG A 33 -3.08 3.17 -8.59
C ARG A 33 -2.84 2.52 -7.22
N ILE A 34 -1.72 2.83 -6.57
CA ILE A 34 -1.44 2.41 -5.18
C ILE A 34 -2.52 2.97 -4.23
N SER A 35 -2.80 4.27 -4.31
CA SER A 35 -3.83 4.90 -3.47
C SER A 35 -5.22 4.29 -3.65
N ARG A 36 -5.63 4.03 -4.89
CA ARG A 36 -6.93 3.41 -5.19
C ARG A 36 -7.02 2.00 -4.60
N TYR A 37 -5.97 1.19 -4.75
CA TYR A 37 -5.92 -0.16 -4.18
C TYR A 37 -6.10 -0.15 -2.66
N TYR A 38 -5.31 0.64 -1.93
CA TYR A 38 -5.41 0.68 -0.47
C TYR A 38 -6.68 1.36 0.03
N LYS A 39 -7.23 2.33 -0.69
CA LYS A 39 -8.55 2.90 -0.39
C LYS A 39 -9.64 1.83 -0.50
N ALA A 40 -9.61 1.00 -1.52
CA ALA A 40 -10.55 -0.11 -1.69
C ALA A 40 -10.37 -1.14 -0.56
N LEU A 41 -9.13 -1.54 -0.24
CA LEU A 41 -8.87 -2.45 0.89
C LEU A 41 -9.41 -1.90 2.21
N ARG A 42 -9.11 -0.64 2.56
CA ARG A 42 -9.64 -0.01 3.78
C ARG A 42 -11.16 0.03 3.82
N THR A 43 -11.80 0.27 2.68
CA THR A 43 -13.26 0.31 2.57
C THR A 43 -13.88 -1.08 2.69
N SER A 44 -13.16 -2.13 2.29
CA SER A 44 -13.62 -3.52 2.39
C SER A 44 -13.63 -4.06 3.83
N VAL A 45 -12.89 -3.44 4.75
CA VAL A 45 -12.86 -3.83 6.17
C VAL A 45 -14.05 -3.20 6.89
N PRO A 46 -14.99 -3.99 7.44
CA PRO A 46 -16.14 -3.46 8.16
C PRO A 46 -15.72 -2.69 9.41
N LYS A 47 -16.34 -1.52 9.62
CA LYS A 47 -16.12 -0.74 10.85
C LYS A 47 -16.78 -1.45 12.03
N PRO A 48 -16.08 -1.63 13.16
CA PRO A 48 -16.66 -2.28 14.33
C PRO A 48 -17.70 -1.39 15.02
N PRO A 49 -18.65 -1.98 15.76
CA PRO A 49 -19.53 -1.24 16.65
C PRO A 49 -18.73 -0.46 17.70
N LYS A 50 -19.15 0.78 18.00
CA LYS A 50 -18.43 1.67 18.94
C LYS A 50 -18.34 1.14 20.38
N ALA A 51 -19.20 0.19 20.74
CA ALA A 51 -19.26 -0.39 22.08
C ALA A 51 -18.25 -1.53 22.30
N ASP A 52 -17.67 -2.11 21.23
CA ASP A 52 -16.73 -3.22 21.36
C ASP A 52 -15.28 -2.75 21.26
N ALA A 53 -14.68 -2.47 22.42
CA ALA A 53 -13.29 -2.01 22.52
C ALA A 53 -12.27 -3.00 21.94
N ARG A 54 -12.56 -4.31 21.97
CA ARG A 54 -11.66 -5.34 21.43
C ARG A 54 -11.67 -5.30 19.91
N LEU A 55 -12.85 -5.22 19.29
CA LEU A 55 -12.97 -5.10 17.84
C LEU A 55 -12.40 -3.78 17.32
N ILE A 56 -12.55 -2.67 18.08
CA ILE A 56 -11.92 -1.39 17.76
C ILE A 56 -10.39 -1.51 17.74
N LYS A 57 -9.81 -2.22 18.73
CA LYS A 57 -8.36 -2.44 18.80
C LYS A 57 -7.86 -3.24 17.58
N GLU A 58 -8.53 -4.33 17.23
CA GLU A 58 -8.13 -5.15 16.07
C GLU A 58 -8.34 -4.41 14.75
N TYR A 59 -9.45 -3.71 14.57
CA TYR A 59 -9.67 -2.82 13.42
C TYR A 59 -8.54 -1.78 13.28
N SER A 60 -8.12 -1.17 14.39
CA SER A 60 -7.04 -0.19 14.39
C SER A 60 -5.69 -0.79 13.98
N LYS A 61 -5.38 -2.02 14.43
CA LYS A 61 -4.19 -2.76 13.96
C LYS A 61 -4.22 -3.00 12.46
N ILE A 62 -5.35 -3.45 11.92
CA ILE A 62 -5.51 -3.70 10.47
C ILE A 62 -5.30 -2.39 9.69
N MET A 63 -5.96 -1.30 10.10
CA MET A 63 -5.83 0.00 9.44
C MET A 63 -4.40 0.53 9.49
N ALA A 64 -3.70 0.36 10.62
CA ALA A 64 -2.30 0.74 10.76
C ALA A 64 -1.41 -0.10 9.82
N GLY A 65 -1.64 -1.42 9.74
CA GLY A 65 -0.95 -2.30 8.81
C GLY A 65 -1.09 -1.84 7.37
N LEU A 66 -2.33 -1.67 6.89
CA LEU A 66 -2.62 -1.21 5.52
C LEU A 66 -1.96 0.14 5.20
N ARG A 67 -1.91 1.07 6.17
CA ARG A 67 -1.22 2.36 5.99
C ARG A 67 0.29 2.19 5.86
N MET A 68 0.91 1.35 6.69
CA MET A 68 2.36 1.11 6.62
C MET A 68 2.75 0.46 5.30
N GLU A 69 1.94 -0.47 4.80
CA GLU A 69 2.16 -1.12 3.50
C GLU A 69 2.09 -0.13 2.34
N GLU A 70 1.07 0.73 2.35
CA GLU A 70 0.89 1.79 1.36
C GLU A 70 2.09 2.75 1.35
N GLU A 71 2.52 3.23 2.54
CA GLU A 71 3.69 4.09 2.69
C GLU A 71 4.99 3.42 2.21
N ALA A 72 5.15 2.12 2.47
CA ALA A 72 6.33 1.38 2.01
C ALA A 72 6.37 1.22 0.49
N LEU A 73 5.22 1.01 -0.16
CA LEU A 73 5.12 0.97 -1.63
C LEU A 73 5.41 2.33 -2.27
N PHE A 74 4.95 3.43 -1.69
CA PHE A 74 5.31 4.77 -2.15
C PHE A 74 6.81 5.02 -2.06
N ARG A 75 7.44 4.65 -0.94
CA ARG A 75 8.90 4.76 -0.79
C ARG A 75 9.65 3.90 -1.80
N MET A 76 9.15 2.70 -2.09
CA MET A 76 9.75 1.83 -3.09
C MET A 76 9.63 2.43 -4.50
N LEU A 77 8.48 3.00 -4.85
CA LEU A 77 8.25 3.69 -6.12
C LEU A 77 9.17 4.92 -6.27
N GLU A 78 9.30 5.73 -5.22
CA GLU A 78 10.24 6.86 -5.19
C GLU A 78 11.67 6.38 -5.42
N ALA A 79 12.10 5.34 -4.71
CA ALA A 79 13.46 4.80 -4.82
C ALA A 79 13.73 4.22 -6.21
N PHE A 80 12.74 3.60 -6.85
CA PHE A 80 12.86 3.20 -8.25
C PHE A 80 12.98 4.40 -9.19
N ALA A 81 12.17 5.45 -8.98
CA ALA A 81 12.17 6.65 -9.83
C ALA A 81 13.49 7.45 -9.71
N SER A 82 14.11 7.46 -8.53
CA SER A 82 15.38 8.14 -8.27
C SER A 82 16.62 7.29 -8.55
N GLY A 83 16.46 6.00 -8.84
CA GLY A 83 17.58 5.09 -9.05
C GLY A 83 18.34 4.75 -7.77
N ASP A 84 17.67 4.73 -6.62
CA ASP A 84 18.25 4.38 -5.31
C ASP A 84 18.04 2.88 -4.99
N PRO A 85 19.02 2.00 -5.26
CA PRO A 85 18.90 0.58 -4.98
C PRO A 85 18.85 0.25 -3.48
N GLN A 86 19.45 1.08 -2.62
CA GLN A 86 19.38 0.86 -1.17
C GLN A 86 18.00 1.24 -0.64
N GLY A 87 17.42 2.32 -1.16
CA GLY A 87 16.03 2.71 -0.90
C GLY A 87 15.04 1.61 -1.28
N VAL A 88 15.20 1.01 -2.48
CA VAL A 88 14.36 -0.13 -2.93
C VAL A 88 14.50 -1.30 -1.97
N LYS A 89 15.73 -1.70 -1.62
CA LYS A 89 15.99 -2.81 -0.70
C LYS A 89 15.41 -2.57 0.70
N SER A 90 15.54 -1.35 1.21
CA SER A 90 15.01 -0.94 2.52
C SER A 90 13.48 -0.98 2.54
N ALA A 91 12.83 -0.45 1.50
CA ALA A 91 11.39 -0.47 1.37
C ALA A 91 10.84 -1.90 1.21
N ALA A 92 11.49 -2.73 0.39
CA ALA A 92 11.14 -4.15 0.24
C ALA A 92 11.27 -4.90 1.57
N LYS A 93 12.33 -4.67 2.34
CA LYS A 93 12.52 -5.27 3.67
C LYS A 93 11.42 -4.88 4.65
N LYS A 94 10.94 -3.63 4.61
CA LYS A 94 9.82 -3.19 5.46
C LYS A 94 8.54 -3.94 5.12
N LEU A 95 8.24 -4.11 3.82
CA LEU A 95 7.11 -4.91 3.36
C LEU A 95 7.22 -6.37 3.85
N THR A 96 8.39 -6.99 3.79
CA THR A 96 8.52 -8.40 4.24
C THR A 96 8.50 -8.58 5.75
N ASN A 97 9.09 -7.66 6.53
CA ASN A 97 9.35 -7.88 7.95
C ASN A 97 8.26 -7.34 8.89
N GLU A 98 7.62 -6.23 8.55
CA GLU A 98 6.64 -5.60 9.44
C GLU A 98 5.22 -6.14 9.19
N ILE A 99 4.89 -6.53 7.95
CA ILE A 99 3.61 -7.16 7.61
C ILE A 99 3.45 -8.52 8.31
N TRP A 100 4.53 -9.31 8.39
CA TRP A 100 4.53 -10.61 9.06
C TRP A 100 4.37 -10.56 10.58
N LYS A 101 4.77 -9.45 11.21
CA LYS A 101 4.64 -9.28 12.67
C LYS A 101 3.22 -8.88 13.09
N VAL A 102 2.53 -8.06 12.28
CA VAL A 102 1.14 -7.67 12.55
C VAL A 102 0.18 -8.85 12.43
N GLN A 103 0.48 -9.85 11.59
CA GLN A 103 -0.35 -11.04 11.40
C GLN A 103 -0.21 -12.12 12.50
N LYS A 104 0.81 -12.04 13.37
CA LYS A 104 1.07 -13.04 14.43
C LYS A 104 0.94 -12.50 15.87
N GLY A 105 0.50 -11.25 16.05
CA GLY A 105 0.47 -10.55 17.35
C GLY A 105 -0.91 -10.16 17.88
#